data_AF-K1U7D6-F1
#
_entry.id   AF-K1U7D6-F1
#
_cell.length_a   1.000
_cell.length_b   1.000
_cell.length_c   1.000
_cell.angle_alpha   90.00
_cell.angle_beta   90.00
_cell.angle_gamma   90.00
#
_symmetry.space_group_name_H-M   'P 1'
#
loop_
_entity.id
_entity.type
_entity.pdbx_description
1 polymer ?
#
loop_
_entity_poly.entity_id
_entity_poly.type
_entity_poly.pdbx_seq_one_letter_code
_entity_poly.pdbx_strand_id
1 'polypeptide(L)'
;NIQPSANGYCARGHEIELFYQQCKEAGAELTILFDDDFADATAKFARKTGAKQVVTQLFSSESGGPDTFAEALHRLAPTLPISMVSVSGKIYHIYPNYRPRVFQKTSSVG
;
A
#
# COMPACT_ATOMS: atom_id res chain seq x y z
N ASN A 1 -33.56 -18.16 14.23
CA ASN A 1 -32.91 -18.59 12.98
C ASN A 1 -32.45 -17.33 12.27
N ILE A 2 -31.17 -16.98 12.37
CA ILE A 2 -30.63 -15.76 11.75
C ILE A 2 -30.02 -16.20 10.43
N GLN A 3 -30.60 -15.76 9.32
CA GLN A 3 -30.05 -15.98 7.98
C GLN A 3 -29.91 -14.63 7.28
N PRO A 4 -28.80 -14.37 6.59
CA PRO A 4 -28.57 -13.09 5.96
C PRO A 4 -29.53 -12.89 4.78
N SER A 5 -30.06 -11.67 4.62
CA SER A 5 -31.02 -11.31 3.57
C SER A 5 -30.42 -11.27 2.16
N ALA A 6 -29.09 -11.32 2.06
CA ALA A 6 -28.30 -11.45 0.85
C ALA A 6 -26.96 -12.10 1.21
N ASN A 7 -26.22 -12.64 0.23
CA ASN A 7 -24.79 -12.88 0.41
C ASN A 7 -24.19 -11.50 0.75
N GLY A 8 -23.88 -11.24 2.02
CA GLY A 8 -23.45 -9.92 2.48
C GLY A 8 -22.27 -9.39 1.65
N TYR A 9 -22.00 -8.08 1.75
CA TYR A 9 -20.97 -7.37 0.97
C TYR A 9 -19.56 -8.01 1.01
N CYS A 10 -19.31 -8.96 1.92
CA CYS A 10 -18.11 -9.75 1.98
C CYS A 10 -18.37 -11.23 1.62
N ALA A 11 -18.33 -11.55 0.32
CA ALA A 11 -18.29 -12.93 -0.17
C ALA A 11 -16.97 -13.67 0.19
N ARG A 12 -16.10 -13.04 1.00
CA ARG A 12 -14.76 -13.53 1.34
C ARG A 12 -14.45 -13.52 2.84
N GLY A 13 -15.46 -13.66 3.71
CA GLY A 13 -15.26 -13.65 5.17
C GLY A 13 -14.22 -14.66 5.65
N HIS A 14 -14.11 -15.82 5.00
CA HIS A 14 -13.07 -16.81 5.31
C HIS A 14 -11.66 -16.30 4.99
N GLU A 15 -11.45 -15.62 3.86
CA GLU A 15 -10.14 -15.07 3.48
C GLU A 15 -9.70 -13.97 4.44
N ILE A 16 -10.64 -13.12 4.89
CA ILE A 16 -10.36 -12.09 5.89
C ILE A 16 -9.93 -12.70 7.23
N GLU A 17 -10.63 -13.74 7.68
CA GLU A 17 -10.28 -14.42 8.94
C GLU A 17 -8.90 -15.09 8.84
N LEU A 18 -8.60 -15.74 7.71
CA LEU A 18 -7.27 -16.30 7.46
C LEU A 18 -6.18 -15.22 7.52
N PHE A 19 -6.40 -14.06 6.88
CA PHE A 19 -5.45 -12.96 6.89
C PHE A 19 -5.28 -12.36 8.29
N TYR A 20 -6.37 -12.25 9.05
CA TYR A 20 -6.33 -11.80 10.44
C TYR A 20 -5.49 -12.72 11.33
N GLN A 21 -5.65 -14.05 11.21
CA GLN A 21 -4.83 -14.99 11.97
C GLN A 21 -3.35 -14.87 11.61
N GLN A 22 -3.03 -14.75 10.32
CA GLN A 22 -1.64 -14.54 9.87
C GLN A 22 -1.02 -13.25 10.42
N CYS A 23 -1.76 -12.14 10.39
CA CYS A 23 -1.30 -10.88 11.00
C CYS A 23 -1.05 -11.06 12.50
N LYS A 24 -2.00 -11.69 13.21
CA LYS A 24 -1.90 -11.93 14.66
C LYS A 24 -0.69 -12.80 15.02
N GLU A 25 -0.45 -13.89 14.29
CA GLU A 25 0.70 -14.77 14.47
C GLU A 25 2.03 -14.03 14.24
N ALA A 26 2.05 -13.10 13.29
CA ALA A 26 3.20 -12.24 13.02
C ALA A 26 3.35 -11.05 13.98
N GLY A 27 2.42 -10.86 14.93
CA GLY A 27 2.40 -9.69 15.81
C GLY A 27 2.08 -8.37 15.10
N ALA A 28 1.41 -8.44 13.94
CA ALA A 28 1.03 -7.30 13.11
C ALA A 28 -0.42 -6.86 13.37
N GLU A 29 -0.67 -5.56 13.20
CA GLU A 29 -2.03 -4.99 13.20
C GLU A 29 -2.66 -5.14 11.81
N LEU A 30 -3.94 -5.54 11.77
CA LEU A 30 -4.72 -5.61 10.54
C LEU A 30 -5.69 -4.43 10.45
N THR A 31 -5.63 -3.68 9.35
CA THR A 31 -6.65 -2.68 8.96
C THR A 31 -7.22 -3.05 7.60
N ILE A 32 -8.55 -3.07 7.47
CA ILE A 32 -9.26 -3.34 6.21
C ILE A 32 -9.94 -2.06 5.75
N LEU A 33 -9.69 -1.65 4.51
CA LEU A 33 -10.28 -0.49 3.87
C LEU A 33 -11.10 -0.94 2.67
N PHE A 34 -12.33 -0.46 2.56
CA PHE A 34 -13.19 -0.62 1.39
C PHE A 34 -13.26 0.73 0.68
N ASP A 35 -12.62 0.83 -0.48
CA ASP A 35 -12.55 2.06 -1.27
C ASP A 35 -12.43 1.69 -2.76
N ASP A 36 -13.11 2.44 -3.62
CA ASP A 36 -13.05 2.25 -5.07
C ASP A 36 -11.71 2.72 -5.65
N ASP A 37 -11.05 3.69 -5.00
CA ASP A 37 -9.68 4.14 -5.31
C ASP A 37 -8.71 3.68 -4.21
N PHE A 38 -8.38 2.40 -4.28
CA PHE A 38 -7.49 1.72 -3.33
C PHE A 38 -6.07 2.30 -3.30
N ALA A 39 -5.60 2.95 -4.38
CA ALA A 39 -4.29 3.62 -4.39
C ALA A 39 -4.32 4.90 -3.54
N ASP A 40 -5.34 5.74 -3.69
CA ASP A 40 -5.53 6.93 -2.88
C ASP A 40 -5.83 6.62 -1.42
N ALA A 41 -6.68 5.63 -1.15
CA ALA A 41 -6.95 5.14 0.19
C ALA A 41 -5.66 4.68 0.89
N THR A 42 -4.82 3.90 0.20
CA THR A 42 -3.52 3.47 0.71
C THR A 42 -2.60 4.65 0.97
N ALA A 43 -2.50 5.62 0.05
CA ALA A 43 -1.66 6.80 0.21
C ALA A 43 -2.09 7.65 1.42
N LYS A 44 -3.41 7.86 1.60
CA LYS A 44 -3.98 8.57 2.75
C LYS A 44 -3.67 7.84 4.05
N PHE A 45 -3.86 6.52 4.09
CA PHE A 45 -3.60 5.71 5.27
C PHE A 45 -2.12 5.72 5.65
N ALA A 46 -1.23 5.49 4.68
CA ALA A 46 0.23 5.53 4.87
C ALA A 46 0.70 6.88 5.42
N ARG A 47 0.15 8.00 4.94
CA ARG A 47 0.42 9.33 5.49
C ARG A 47 -0.06 9.47 6.94
N LYS A 48 -1.30 9.02 7.23
CA LYS A 48 -1.90 9.10 8.56
C LYS A 48 -1.10 8.32 9.60
N THR A 49 -0.57 7.15 9.23
CA THR A 49 0.19 6.28 10.14
C THR A 49 1.69 6.60 10.17
N GLY A 50 2.17 7.50 9.30
CA GLY A 50 3.60 7.80 9.20
C GLY A 50 4.42 6.64 8.64
N ALA A 51 3.82 5.82 7.78
CA ALA A 51 4.44 4.64 7.18
C ALA A 51 5.82 4.95 6.57
N LYS A 52 6.77 4.03 6.75
CA LYS A 52 8.15 4.15 6.25
C LYS A 52 8.38 3.40 4.94
N GLN A 53 7.53 2.43 4.65
CA GLN A 53 7.57 1.60 3.46
C GLN A 53 6.19 0.99 3.24
N VAL A 54 5.86 0.72 1.97
CA VAL A 54 4.75 -0.16 1.60
C VAL A 54 5.33 -1.43 1.00
N VAL A 55 4.86 -2.58 1.46
CA VAL A 55 5.11 -3.88 0.84
C VAL A 55 3.79 -4.37 0.28
N THR A 56 3.76 -4.74 -1.00
CA THR A 56 2.55 -5.18 -1.69
C THR A 56 2.86 -6.35 -2.62
N GLN A 57 1.83 -7.01 -3.12
CA GLN A 57 1.97 -8.00 -4.18
C GLN A 57 2.22 -7.30 -5.52
N LEU A 58 3.02 -7.92 -6.39
CA LEU A 58 3.04 -7.57 -7.82
C LEU A 58 1.76 -8.11 -8.48
N PHE A 59 0.86 -7.20 -8.87
CA PHE A 59 -0.42 -7.52 -9.52
C PHE A 59 -0.28 -7.68 -11.04
N SER A 60 0.74 -7.07 -11.66
CA SER A 60 1.03 -7.27 -13.08
C SER A 60 1.58 -8.67 -13.35
N SER A 61 1.39 -9.18 -14.57
CA SER A 61 2.06 -10.40 -15.00
C SER A 61 3.58 -10.22 -15.01
N GLU A 62 4.32 -11.27 -14.63
CA GLU A 62 5.80 -11.26 -14.62
C GLU A 62 6.41 -11.00 -16.02
N SER A 63 5.58 -10.99 -17.07
CA SER A 63 5.90 -10.68 -18.46
C SER A 63 6.06 -9.18 -18.79
N GLY A 64 6.07 -8.28 -17.80
CA GLY A 64 6.72 -6.97 -17.95
C GLY A 64 5.81 -5.76 -18.20
N GLY A 65 4.52 -5.82 -17.83
CA GLY A 65 3.67 -4.63 -17.75
C GLY A 65 3.85 -3.86 -16.44
N PRO A 66 3.57 -2.55 -16.40
CA PRO A 66 3.61 -1.79 -15.16
C PRO A 66 2.52 -2.22 -14.19
N ASP A 67 2.88 -2.34 -12.90
CA ASP A 67 1.91 -2.53 -11.83
C ASP A 67 1.15 -1.21 -11.61
N THR A 68 -0.08 -1.15 -12.12
CA THR A 68 -0.89 0.08 -12.12
C THR A 68 -1.17 0.59 -10.71
N PHE A 69 -1.25 -0.29 -9.72
CA PHE A 69 -1.41 0.08 -8.32
C PHE A 69 -0.14 0.74 -7.78
N ALA A 70 1.01 0.08 -7.92
CA ALA A 70 2.27 0.59 -7.39
C ALA A 70 2.66 1.91 -8.06
N GLU A 71 2.39 2.07 -9.36
CA GLU A 71 2.58 3.34 -10.07
C GLU A 71 1.65 4.45 -9.56
N ALA A 72 0.35 4.16 -9.41
CA ALA A 72 -0.61 5.12 -8.88
C ALA A 72 -0.24 5.55 -7.47
N LEU A 73 0.12 4.59 -6.61
CA LEU A 73 0.57 4.85 -5.25
C LEU A 73 1.85 5.69 -5.24
N HIS A 74 2.82 5.39 -6.11
CA HIS A 74 4.05 6.18 -6.20
C HIS A 74 3.78 7.63 -6.62
N ARG A 75 2.83 7.88 -7.55
CA ARG A 75 2.43 9.24 -7.92
C ARG A 75 1.80 9.99 -6.74
N LEU A 76 1.00 9.30 -5.93
CA LEU A 76 0.29 9.87 -4.77
C LEU A 76 1.16 10.03 -3.52
N ALA A 77 2.20 9.20 -3.37
CA ALA A 77 3.11 9.17 -2.24
C ALA A 77 4.57 9.00 -2.71
N PRO A 78 5.14 9.97 -3.46
CA PRO A 78 6.44 9.82 -4.14
C PRO A 78 7.64 9.74 -3.20
N THR A 79 7.44 10.01 -1.91
CA THR A 79 8.48 9.89 -0.87
C THR A 79 8.50 8.53 -0.18
N LEU A 80 7.50 7.69 -0.43
CA LEU A 80 7.34 6.40 0.23
C LEU A 80 7.98 5.29 -0.62
N PRO A 81 8.97 4.54 -0.09
CA PRO A 81 9.47 3.35 -0.75
C PRO A 81 8.37 2.30 -0.90
N ILE A 82 8.28 1.69 -2.08
CA ILE A 82 7.33 0.61 -2.36
C ILE A 82 8.13 -0.63 -2.77
N SER A 83 7.90 -1.75 -2.10
CA SER A 83 8.40 -3.06 -2.48
C SER A 83 7.24 -3.93 -2.97
N MET A 84 7.41 -4.57 -4.12
CA MET A 84 6.42 -5.49 -4.69
C MET A 84 7.00 -6.90 -4.68
N VAL A 85 6.24 -7.87 -4.20
CA VAL A 85 6.63 -9.28 -4.18
C VAL A 85 5.84 -10.03 -5.24
N SER A 86 6.54 -10.65 -6.19
CA SER A 86 5.93 -11.51 -7.22
C SER A 86 5.59 -12.90 -6.70
N VAL A 87 4.77 -13.65 -7.45
CA VAL A 87 4.41 -15.03 -7.11
C VAL A 87 5.62 -15.97 -7.12
N SER A 88 6.65 -15.67 -7.93
CA SER A 88 7.93 -16.39 -7.90
C SER A 88 8.82 -16.03 -6.69
N GLY A 89 8.37 -15.13 -5.81
CA GLY A 89 9.15 -14.62 -4.68
C GLY A 89 10.19 -13.55 -5.04
N LYS A 90 10.27 -13.11 -6.31
CA LYS A 90 11.16 -12.01 -6.70
C LYS A 90 10.60 -10.67 -6.23
N ILE A 91 11.48 -9.83 -5.69
CA ILE A 91 11.14 -8.52 -5.13
C ILE A 91 11.53 -7.42 -6.13
N TYR A 92 10.62 -6.48 -6.34
CA TYR A 92 10.79 -5.28 -7.16
C TYR A 92 10.63 -4.03 -6.28
N HIS A 93 11.30 -2.95 -6.62
CA HIS A 93 11.27 -1.72 -5.81
C HIS A 93 10.95 -0.49 -6.65
N ILE A 94 10.15 0.41 -6.09
CA ILE A 94 10.05 1.81 -6.51
C ILE A 94 10.64 2.65 -5.39
N TYR A 95 11.74 3.34 -5.71
CA TYR A 95 12.42 4.22 -4.77
C TYR A 95 11.82 5.63 -4.78
N PRO A 96 11.90 6.35 -3.65
CA PRO A 96 11.44 7.72 -3.56
C PRO A 96 12.11 8.64 -4.59
N ASN A 97 11.33 9.57 -5.15
CA ASN A 97 11.88 10.73 -5.86
C ASN A 97 12.45 11.70 -4.81
N TYR A 98 13.71 11.50 -4.40
CA TYR A 98 14.41 12.46 -3.56
C TYR A 98 14.58 13.77 -4.34
N ARG A 99 13.74 14.77 -4.06
CA ARG A 99 14.11 16.16 -4.27
C ARG A 99 14.82 16.63 -3.00
N PRO A 100 16.15 16.83 -3.01
CA PRO A 100 16.81 17.45 -1.87
C PRO A 100 16.12 18.81 -1.62
N ARG A 101 15.67 19.04 -0.38
CA ARG A 101 15.26 20.38 0.04
C ARG A 101 16.51 21.24 -0.03
N VAL A 102 16.66 22.02 -1.11
CA VAL A 102 17.67 23.09 -1.15
C VAL A 102 17.24 24.09 -0.09
N PHE A 103 17.92 24.09 1.05
CA PHE A 103 17.83 25.20 2.00
C PHE A 103 18.38 26.43 1.27
N GLN A 104 17.50 27.30 0.77
CA GLN A 104 17.89 28.64 0.39
C GLN A 104 18.28 29.37 1.68
N LYS A 105 19.59 29.48 1.91
CA LYS A 105 20.15 30.36 2.92
C LYS A 105 19.76 31.77 2.50
N THR A 106 18.78 32.39 3.17
CA THR A 106 18.50 33.81 2.99
C THR A 106 19.68 34.57 3.57
N SER A 107 20.59 35.01 2.70
CA SER A 107 21.56 36.05 3.02
C SER A 107 20.81 37.37 3.19
N SER A 108 20.42 37.69 4.41
CA SER A 108 20.15 39.09 4.78
C SER A 108 21.50 39.80 4.84
N VAL A 109 21.81 40.56 3.79
CA VAL A 109 22.87 41.57 3.84
C VAL A 109 22.30 42.77 4.61
N GLY A 110 23.07 43.25 5.58
CA GLY A 110 22.69 44.30 6.53
C GLY A 110 22.65 45.72 5.95
#